data_AF-A0A6P8RKR2-F1
#
_entry.id   AF-A0A6P8RKR2-F1
#
_cell.length_a   1.000
_cell.length_b   1.000
_cell.length_c   1.000
_cell.angle_alpha   90.00
_cell.angle_beta   90.00
_cell.angle_gamma   90.00
#
_symmetry.space_group_name_H-M   'P 1'
#
loop_
_entity.id
_entity.type
_entity.pdbx_description
1 polymer ?
#
loop_
_entity_poly.entity_id
_entity_poly.type
_entity_poly.pdbx_seq_one_letter_code
_entity_poly.pdbx_strand_id
1 'polypeptide(L)'
;MARSSDQKAFLFYYYCLKFSLSVYSTLFSIIGLVILGIGIYAEAERQMHKTLEGIFLAPAIILLLLGIGMFAVSFIGMVGSLRDNRTLLKMFFWILLAIFIIQLLLIFIEFFFENKMKELIHANLQEGIKHYYDDLDFKNILDFVQKKFYCCGGDDYSDWEVNLYHACNSTGPLACGVPYTCCKVKEVPGEVRNTLCGYQTLNKERLELIDIIYVRGCIHAISLWFKDNFEATLGIVFAFLSPQVVGLFLSWFYWTKLDDILSQSDTVDFRLLQIRDFRFKELDLRGAGWCLCLPREGGYIPVNTDEDGDTYNMGDNNLEPQCKV
;
A
#
# COMPACT_ATOMS: atom_id res chain seq x y z
N MET A 1 20.60 -11.73 -40.14
CA MET A 1 19.98 -10.41 -39.90
C MET A 1 18.80 -10.49 -38.92
N ALA A 2 17.82 -11.37 -39.13
CA ALA A 2 16.67 -11.56 -38.22
C ALA A 2 17.06 -11.80 -36.75
N ARG A 3 17.96 -12.76 -36.48
CA ARG A 3 18.45 -13.08 -35.12
C ARG A 3 19.13 -11.92 -34.37
N SER A 4 19.66 -10.93 -35.09
CA SER A 4 20.24 -9.72 -34.49
C SER A 4 19.19 -8.65 -34.19
N SER A 5 18.11 -8.59 -34.98
CA SER A 5 16.99 -7.67 -34.74
C SER A 5 16.20 -8.10 -33.50
N ASP A 6 15.92 -9.40 -33.36
CA ASP A 6 15.15 -9.95 -32.23
C ASP A 6 15.89 -9.76 -30.89
N GLN A 7 17.22 -9.93 -30.88
CA GLN A 7 18.04 -9.72 -29.68
C GLN A 7 18.10 -8.25 -29.23
N LYS A 8 18.10 -7.30 -30.18
CA LYS A 8 18.03 -5.87 -29.86
C LYS A 8 16.65 -5.49 -29.29
N ALA A 9 15.58 -6.03 -29.86
CA ALA A 9 14.22 -5.81 -29.37
C ALA A 9 14.03 -6.35 -27.94
N PHE A 10 14.54 -7.55 -27.66
CA PHE A 10 14.54 -8.14 -26.32
C PHE A 10 15.30 -7.28 -25.30
N LEU A 11 16.51 -6.85 -25.64
CA LEU A 11 17.34 -6.02 -24.77
C LEU A 11 16.69 -4.65 -24.50
N PHE A 12 16.13 -4.03 -25.54
CA PHE A 12 15.39 -2.77 -25.42
C PHE A 12 14.17 -2.91 -24.49
N TYR A 13 13.37 -3.96 -24.67
CA TYR A 13 12.21 -4.23 -23.81
C TYR A 13 12.60 -4.43 -22.35
N TYR A 14 13.65 -5.23 -22.09
CA TYR A 14 14.16 -5.45 -20.74
C TYR A 14 14.62 -4.13 -20.07
N TYR A 15 15.40 -3.31 -20.77
CA TYR A 15 15.82 -2.01 -20.24
C TYR A 15 14.64 -1.06 -20.05
N CYS A 16 13.64 -1.07 -20.94
CA CYS A 16 12.42 -0.28 -20.77
C CYS A 16 11.70 -0.66 -19.48
N LEU A 17 11.50 -1.95 -19.20
CA LEU A 17 10.89 -2.40 -17.95
C LEU A 17 11.72 -2.01 -16.72
N LYS A 18 13.05 -2.22 -16.79
CA LYS A 18 13.98 -1.86 -15.71
C LYS A 18 13.90 -0.38 -15.37
N PHE A 19 14.08 0.49 -16.36
CA PHE A 19 14.04 1.94 -16.14
C PHE A 19 12.64 2.42 -15.77
N SER A 20 11.57 1.86 -16.34
CA SER A 20 10.19 2.24 -15.99
C SER A 20 9.88 1.92 -14.53
N LEU A 21 10.22 0.71 -14.06
CA LEU A 21 10.01 0.33 -12.67
C LEU A 21 10.90 1.14 -11.71
N SER A 22 12.14 1.40 -12.09
CA SER A 22 13.04 2.25 -11.31
C SER A 22 12.51 3.68 -11.20
N VAL A 23 12.06 4.29 -12.31
CA VAL A 23 11.50 5.65 -12.31
C VAL A 23 10.23 5.71 -11.47
N TYR A 24 9.30 4.77 -11.67
CA TYR A 24 8.10 4.63 -10.84
C TYR A 24 8.47 4.60 -9.35
N SER A 25 9.37 3.71 -8.96
CA SER A 25 9.77 3.53 -7.56
C SER A 25 10.49 4.76 -7.00
N THR A 26 11.34 5.42 -7.78
CA THR A 26 12.00 6.68 -7.36
C THR A 26 10.99 7.80 -7.13
N LEU A 27 9.98 7.95 -7.99
CA LEU A 27 8.93 8.96 -7.83
C LEU A 27 8.16 8.75 -6.52
N PHE A 28 7.70 7.53 -6.25
CA PHE A 28 7.00 7.23 -4.99
C PHE A 28 7.91 7.33 -3.76
N SER A 29 9.20 7.04 -3.90
CA SER A 29 10.17 7.26 -2.83
C SER A 29 10.30 8.74 -2.47
N ILE A 30 10.39 9.63 -3.47
CA ILE A 30 10.45 11.09 -3.25
C ILE A 30 9.15 11.59 -2.62
N ILE A 31 7.99 11.15 -3.12
CA ILE A 31 6.68 11.50 -2.55
C ILE A 31 6.62 11.04 -1.08
N GLY A 32 7.07 9.82 -0.79
CA GLY A 32 7.13 9.29 0.58
C GLY A 32 8.00 10.14 1.51
N LEU A 33 9.16 10.61 1.04
CA LEU A 33 10.03 11.52 1.80
C LEU A 33 9.38 12.89 2.06
N VAL A 34 8.67 13.44 1.07
CA VAL A 34 7.92 14.71 1.25
C VAL A 34 6.82 14.54 2.29
N ILE A 35 6.02 13.47 2.18
CA ILE A 35 4.96 13.15 3.16
C ILE A 35 5.56 12.95 4.56
N LEU A 36 6.68 12.22 4.65
CA LEU A 36 7.39 12.00 5.91
C LEU A 36 7.89 13.33 6.50
N GLY A 37 8.45 14.22 5.69
CA GLY A 37 8.89 15.55 6.12
C GLY A 37 7.74 16.39 6.66
N ILE A 38 6.58 16.38 5.99
CA ILE A 38 5.36 17.05 6.46
C ILE A 38 4.89 16.44 7.78
N GLY A 39 4.88 15.11 7.90
CA GLY A 39 4.51 14.42 9.13
C GLY A 39 5.42 14.75 10.32
N ILE A 40 6.74 14.79 10.09
CA ILE A 40 7.72 15.18 11.12
C ILE A 40 7.50 16.63 11.55
N TYR A 41 7.29 17.53 10.60
CA TYR A 41 7.02 18.94 10.89
C TYR A 41 5.73 19.12 11.71
N ALA A 42 4.64 18.46 11.30
CA ALA A 42 3.35 18.53 11.98
C ALA A 42 3.43 17.97 13.41
N GLU A 43 4.12 16.82 13.60
CA GLU A 43 4.27 16.24 14.94
C GLU A 43 5.19 17.09 15.84
N ALA A 44 6.23 17.72 15.28
CA ALA A 44 7.10 18.63 16.03
C ALA A 44 6.32 19.87 16.51
N GLU A 45 5.48 20.46 15.65
CA GLU A 45 4.63 21.60 15.99
C GLU A 45 3.64 21.24 17.10
N ARG A 46 3.02 20.05 17.00
CA ARG A 46 2.10 19.50 17.99
C ARG A 46 2.76 19.32 19.36
N GLN A 47 3.99 18.77 19.40
CA GLN A 47 4.73 18.58 20.65
C GLN A 47 5.14 19.90 21.31
N MET A 48 5.51 20.91 20.52
CA MET A 48 5.89 22.23 21.03
C MET A 48 4.73 22.95 21.73
N HIS A 49 3.50 22.77 21.25
CA HIS A 49 2.31 23.45 21.78
C HIS A 49 1.60 22.72 22.92
N LYS A 50 2.20 21.64 23.46
CA LYS A 50 1.68 20.84 24.60
C LYS A 50 0.19 20.47 24.46
N THR A 51 -0.24 20.16 23.24
CA THR A 51 -1.62 19.75 22.98
C THR A 51 -1.80 18.27 23.32
N LEU A 52 -2.27 18.01 24.55
CA LEU A 52 -2.84 16.78 25.13
C LEU A 52 -2.20 15.41 24.78
N GLU A 53 -1.91 14.65 25.84
CA GLU A 53 -1.61 13.20 25.85
C GLU A 53 -2.83 12.33 25.48
N GLY A 54 -3.50 12.63 24.38
CA GLY A 54 -4.54 11.78 23.82
C GLY A 54 -3.95 10.82 22.79
N ILE A 55 -4.28 9.53 22.90
CA ILE A 55 -4.22 8.57 21.79
C ILE A 55 -5.39 8.89 20.82
N PHE A 56 -5.49 10.15 20.42
CA PHE A 56 -6.24 10.47 19.22
C PHE A 56 -5.30 10.12 18.07
N LEU A 57 -5.83 9.47 17.03
CA LEU A 57 -5.10 9.23 15.78
C LEU A 57 -4.78 10.58 15.14
N ALA A 58 -3.74 11.24 15.64
CA ALA A 58 -3.32 12.54 15.17
C ALA A 58 -3.02 12.41 13.66
N PRO A 59 -3.56 13.28 12.80
CA PRO A 59 -3.27 13.28 11.38
C PRO A 59 -1.76 13.21 11.09
N ALA A 60 -0.94 13.85 11.93
CA ALA A 60 0.52 13.79 11.87
C ALA A 60 1.09 12.36 11.99
N ILE A 61 0.60 11.54 12.93
CA ILE A 61 1.05 10.14 13.12
C ILE A 61 0.70 9.30 11.88
N ILE A 62 -0.49 9.50 11.31
CA ILE A 62 -0.90 8.81 10.08
C ILE A 62 0.05 9.18 8.92
N LEU A 63 0.38 10.47 8.77
CA LEU A 63 1.33 10.94 7.75
C LEU A 63 2.73 10.36 7.95
N LEU A 64 3.21 10.25 9.20
CA LEU A 64 4.49 9.62 9.52
C LEU A 64 4.52 8.15 9.10
N LEU A 65 3.53 7.36 9.51
CA LEU A 65 3.45 5.94 9.18
C LEU A 65 3.31 5.72 7.67
N LEU A 66 2.46 6.52 7.01
CA LEU A 66 2.28 6.48 5.57
C LEU A 66 3.56 6.85 4.81
N GLY A 67 4.26 7.91 5.23
CA GLY A 67 5.50 8.38 4.63
C GLY A 67 6.63 7.37 4.76
N ILE A 68 6.86 6.81 5.95
CA ILE A 68 7.87 5.77 6.19
C ILE A 68 7.56 4.52 5.36
N GLY A 69 6.30 4.05 5.38
CA GLY A 69 5.88 2.87 4.62
C GLY A 69 6.07 3.06 3.12
N MET A 70 5.60 4.19 2.58
CA MET A 70 5.72 4.52 1.16
C MET A 70 7.19 4.64 0.73
N PHE A 71 8.02 5.32 1.53
CA PHE A 71 9.46 5.43 1.26
C PHE A 71 10.15 4.06 1.27
N ALA A 72 9.93 3.24 2.31
CA ALA A 72 10.60 1.95 2.46
C ALA A 72 10.23 0.98 1.33
N VAL A 73 8.94 0.84 1.02
CA VAL A 73 8.46 -0.06 -0.05
C VAL A 73 9.01 0.40 -1.40
N SER A 74 8.95 1.70 -1.69
CA SER A 74 9.45 2.25 -2.96
C SER A 74 10.97 2.16 -3.07
N PHE A 75 11.70 2.34 -1.96
CA PHE A 75 13.15 2.18 -1.93
C PHE A 75 13.56 0.73 -2.24
N ILE A 76 12.84 -0.26 -1.69
CA ILE A 76 13.04 -1.68 -2.02
C ILE A 76 12.79 -1.93 -3.52
N GLY A 77 11.73 -1.35 -4.09
CA GLY A 77 11.44 -1.45 -5.53
C GLY A 77 12.55 -0.86 -6.41
N MET A 78 13.04 0.33 -6.05
CA MET A 78 14.13 1.01 -6.75
C MET A 78 15.44 0.20 -6.68
N VAL A 79 15.87 -0.21 -5.48
CA VAL A 79 17.09 -1.00 -5.30
C VAL A 79 16.97 -2.37 -5.97
N GLY A 80 15.81 -3.02 -5.84
CA GLY A 80 15.53 -4.31 -6.49
C GLY A 80 15.62 -4.22 -8.01
N SER A 81 15.11 -3.14 -8.59
CA SER A 81 15.20 -2.86 -10.02
C SER A 81 16.64 -2.56 -10.49
N LEU A 82 17.37 -1.69 -9.79
CA LEU A 82 18.74 -1.30 -10.18
C LEU A 82 19.75 -2.42 -10.01
N ARG A 83 19.62 -3.22 -8.93
CA ARG A 83 20.52 -4.33 -8.59
C ARG A 83 20.15 -5.65 -9.24
N ASP A 84 19.07 -5.71 -10.00
CA ASP A 84 18.55 -6.94 -10.61
C ASP A 84 18.40 -8.08 -9.57
N ASN A 85 17.93 -7.73 -8.37
CA ASN A 85 17.82 -8.67 -7.26
C ASN A 85 16.42 -9.29 -7.21
N ARG A 86 16.33 -10.57 -7.62
CA ARG A 86 15.05 -11.32 -7.67
C ARG A 86 14.29 -11.34 -6.34
N THR A 87 14.99 -11.41 -5.20
CA THR A 87 14.35 -11.50 -3.88
C THR A 87 13.73 -10.17 -3.48
N LEU A 88 14.43 -9.05 -3.67
CA LEU A 88 13.90 -7.71 -3.39
C LEU A 88 12.68 -7.40 -4.26
N LEU A 89 12.75 -7.75 -5.53
CA LEU A 89 11.68 -7.52 -6.49
C LEU A 89 10.44 -8.38 -6.22
N LYS A 90 10.65 -9.65 -5.82
CA LYS A 90 9.58 -10.53 -5.34
C LYS A 90 8.90 -9.95 -4.09
N MET A 91 9.67 -9.49 -3.11
CA MET A 91 9.11 -8.86 -1.91
C MET A 91 8.31 -7.61 -2.25
N PHE A 92 8.85 -6.74 -3.12
CA PHE A 92 8.16 -5.54 -3.59
C PHE A 92 6.80 -5.86 -4.22
N PHE A 93 6.74 -6.85 -5.11
CA PHE A 93 5.48 -7.29 -5.72
C PHE A 93 4.45 -7.75 -4.67
N TRP A 94 4.85 -8.65 -3.75
CA TRP A 94 3.93 -9.19 -2.75
C TRP A 94 3.46 -8.13 -1.76
N ILE A 95 4.31 -7.17 -1.40
CA ILE A 95 3.92 -6.03 -0.55
C ILE A 95 2.90 -5.15 -1.28
N LEU A 96 3.15 -4.78 -2.54
CA LEU A 96 2.18 -4.00 -3.32
C LEU A 96 0.85 -4.73 -3.47
N LEU A 97 0.87 -6.05 -3.65
CA LEU A 97 -0.33 -6.87 -3.80
C LEU A 97 -1.11 -6.93 -2.49
N ALA A 98 -0.43 -7.11 -1.36
CA ALA A 98 -1.06 -7.12 -0.05
C ALA A 98 -1.73 -5.77 0.25
N ILE A 99 -1.06 -4.65 -0.02
CA ILE A 99 -1.63 -3.31 0.15
C ILE A 99 -2.86 -3.13 -0.75
N PHE A 100 -2.82 -3.61 -2.00
CA PHE A 100 -3.94 -3.50 -2.93
C PHE A 100 -5.16 -4.30 -2.45
N ILE A 101 -4.95 -5.53 -1.97
CA ILE A 101 -6.02 -6.35 -1.40
C ILE A 101 -6.62 -5.68 -0.16
N ILE A 102 -5.78 -5.14 0.73
CA ILE A 102 -6.26 -4.41 1.92
C ILE A 102 -7.12 -3.20 1.51
N GLN A 103 -6.71 -2.43 0.51
CA GLN A 103 -7.50 -1.30 0.01
C GLN A 103 -8.86 -1.75 -0.54
N LEU A 104 -8.92 -2.83 -1.32
CA LEU A 104 -10.18 -3.37 -1.82
C LEU A 104 -11.09 -3.84 -0.68
N LEU A 105 -10.53 -4.47 0.36
CA LEU A 105 -11.28 -4.87 1.55
C LEU A 105 -11.82 -3.66 2.32
N LEU A 106 -11.05 -2.58 2.47
CA LEU A 106 -11.51 -1.35 3.11
C LEU A 106 -12.68 -0.71 2.34
N ILE A 107 -12.56 -0.59 1.02
CA ILE A 107 -13.63 -0.07 0.15
C ILE A 107 -14.89 -0.95 0.26
N PHE A 108 -14.70 -2.26 0.27
CA PHE A 108 -15.81 -3.20 0.45
C PHE A 108 -16.49 -3.03 1.81
N ILE A 109 -15.73 -2.92 2.90
CA ILE A 109 -16.28 -2.72 4.24
C ILE A 109 -17.06 -1.39 4.32
N GLU A 110 -16.50 -0.31 3.79
CA GLU A 110 -17.15 1.00 3.77
C GLU A 110 -18.49 0.97 3.04
N PHE A 111 -18.55 0.27 1.90
CA PHE A 111 -19.77 0.15 1.10
C PHE A 111 -20.85 -0.70 1.78
N PHE A 112 -20.48 -1.85 2.37
CA PHE A 112 -21.45 -2.78 2.94
C PHE A 112 -21.87 -2.43 4.38
N PHE A 113 -20.99 -1.80 5.15
CA PHE A 113 -21.20 -1.47 6.56
C PHE A 113 -21.27 0.05 6.80
N GLU A 114 -21.86 0.79 5.85
CA GLU A 114 -21.97 2.26 5.88
C GLU A 114 -22.50 2.79 7.22
N ASN A 115 -23.53 2.16 7.78
CA ASN A 115 -24.13 2.60 9.06
C ASN A 115 -23.15 2.50 10.24
N LYS A 116 -22.42 1.38 10.35
CA LYS A 116 -21.43 1.20 11.43
C LYS A 116 -20.24 2.15 11.28
N MET A 117 -19.82 2.40 10.04
CA MET A 117 -18.77 3.37 9.76
C MET A 117 -19.20 4.78 10.14
N LYS A 118 -20.46 5.17 9.83
CA LYS A 118 -21.02 6.46 10.26
C LYS A 118 -21.06 6.61 11.78
N GLU A 119 -21.49 5.58 12.51
CA GLU A 119 -21.48 5.59 13.98
C GLU A 119 -20.06 5.78 14.54
N LEU A 120 -19.07 5.08 13.97
CA LEU A 120 -17.67 5.24 14.36
C LEU A 120 -17.13 6.63 14.05
N ILE A 121 -17.46 7.19 12.88
CA ILE A 121 -17.06 8.56 12.50
C ILE A 121 -17.74 9.57 13.44
N HIS A 122 -19.03 9.40 13.72
CA HIS A 122 -19.78 10.27 14.62
C HIS A 122 -19.17 10.28 16.02
N ALA A 123 -18.86 9.12 16.60
CA ALA A 123 -18.23 9.01 17.91
C ALA A 123 -16.87 9.74 17.97
N ASN A 124 -16.03 9.57 16.94
CA ASN A 124 -14.75 10.28 16.85
C ASN A 124 -14.95 11.80 16.68
N LEU A 125 -15.92 12.21 15.87
CA LEU A 125 -16.22 13.61 15.63
C LEU A 125 -16.78 14.29 16.88
N GLN A 126 -17.61 13.60 17.66
CA GLN A 126 -18.14 14.07 18.93
C GLN A 126 -17.02 14.30 19.97
N GLU A 127 -16.07 13.37 20.08
CA GLU A 127 -14.90 13.56 20.96
C GLU A 127 -14.00 14.71 20.46
N GLY A 128 -13.85 14.86 19.15
CA GLY A 128 -13.15 16.01 18.57
C GLY A 128 -13.85 17.34 18.86
N ILE A 129 -15.19 17.40 18.73
CA ILE A 129 -15.97 18.61 19.05
C ILE A 129 -15.81 19.01 20.51
N LYS A 130 -15.78 18.04 21.43
CA LYS A 130 -15.52 18.28 22.86
C LYS A 130 -14.16 18.98 23.09
N HIS A 131 -13.13 18.61 22.32
CA HIS A 131 -11.78 19.18 22.37
C HIS A 131 -11.50 20.25 21.29
N TYR A 132 -12.54 20.82 20.67
CA TYR A 132 -12.41 21.71 19.52
C TYR A 132 -11.54 22.97 19.76
N TYR A 133 -11.46 23.49 20.99
CA TYR A 133 -10.58 24.63 21.29
C TYR A 133 -9.19 24.22 21.79
N ASP A 134 -9.02 22.95 22.16
CA ASP A 134 -7.76 22.40 22.63
C ASP A 134 -6.93 21.92 21.43
N ASP A 135 -7.56 21.28 20.44
CA ASP A 135 -6.92 20.76 19.24
C ASP A 135 -7.10 21.70 18.04
N LEU A 136 -6.05 22.45 17.73
CA LEU A 136 -6.03 23.40 16.61
C LEU A 136 -6.11 22.71 15.23
N ASP A 137 -5.57 21.50 15.09
CA ASP A 137 -5.60 20.75 13.83
C ASP A 137 -7.03 20.27 13.55
N PHE A 138 -7.66 19.66 14.56
CA PHE A 138 -9.05 19.25 14.47
C PHE A 138 -9.95 20.44 14.17
N LYS A 139 -9.74 21.56 14.88
CA LYS A 139 -10.47 22.81 14.65
C LYS A 139 -10.37 23.28 13.21
N ASN A 140 -9.16 23.36 12.66
CA ASN A 140 -8.94 23.83 11.30
C ASN A 140 -9.62 22.91 10.27
N ILE A 141 -9.56 21.59 10.48
CA ILE A 141 -10.23 20.60 9.63
C ILE A 141 -11.75 20.76 9.71
N LEU A 142 -12.32 20.82 10.91
CA LEU A 142 -13.77 20.94 11.09
C LEU A 142 -14.29 22.28 10.54
N ASP A 143 -13.57 23.37 10.79
CA ASP A 143 -13.88 24.70 10.23
C ASP A 143 -13.90 24.68 8.70
N PHE A 144 -12.91 24.02 8.09
CA PHE A 144 -12.83 23.86 6.65
C PHE A 144 -14.02 23.04 6.14
N VAL A 145 -14.30 21.89 6.76
CA VAL A 145 -15.40 21.00 6.38
C VAL A 145 -16.74 21.72 6.46
N GLN A 146 -17.02 22.39 7.57
CA GLN A 146 -18.28 23.12 7.78
C GLN A 146 -18.49 24.23 6.74
N LYS A 147 -17.44 24.99 6.44
CA LYS A 147 -17.48 26.04 5.40
C LYS A 147 -17.59 25.45 3.99
N LYS A 148 -16.88 24.36 3.69
CA LYS A 148 -16.77 23.77 2.36
C LYS A 148 -18.04 23.00 1.97
N PHE A 149 -18.63 22.28 2.91
CA PHE A 149 -19.79 21.41 2.69
C PHE A 149 -21.10 21.99 3.24
N TYR A 150 -21.08 23.23 3.73
CA TYR A 150 -22.28 23.94 4.18
C TYR A 150 -23.08 23.13 5.21
N CYS A 151 -22.37 22.71 6.26
CA CYS A 151 -22.86 21.81 7.30
C CYS A 151 -22.43 22.27 8.70
N CYS A 152 -23.04 21.73 9.75
CA CYS A 152 -22.68 22.01 11.14
C CYS A 152 -22.73 20.75 11.99
N GLY A 153 -21.76 20.62 12.90
CA GLY A 153 -21.62 19.43 13.74
C GLY A 153 -21.27 18.17 12.94
N GLY A 154 -21.59 17.00 13.48
CA GLY A 154 -21.35 15.70 12.85
C GLY A 154 -22.58 15.15 12.16
N ASP A 155 -23.58 14.77 12.94
CA ASP A 155 -24.90 14.37 12.45
C ASP A 155 -25.91 15.52 12.52
N ASP A 156 -25.77 16.42 13.49
CA ASP A 156 -26.64 17.58 13.64
C ASP A 156 -25.92 18.79 14.26
N TYR A 157 -26.54 19.98 14.16
CA TYR A 157 -26.02 21.19 14.79
C TYR A 157 -26.05 21.10 16.33
N SER A 158 -26.93 20.26 16.90
CA SER A 158 -26.97 20.00 18.34
C SER A 158 -25.72 19.30 18.88
N ASP A 159 -24.88 18.71 18.03
CA ASP A 159 -23.64 18.04 18.46
C ASP A 159 -22.68 18.98 19.20
N TRP A 160 -22.86 20.30 19.07
CA TRP A 160 -22.11 21.31 19.82
C TRP A 160 -22.43 21.36 21.32
N GLU A 161 -23.52 20.73 21.77
CA GLU A 161 -23.88 20.65 23.21
C GLU A 161 -22.83 19.92 24.06
N VAL A 162 -21.99 19.09 23.45
CA VAL A 162 -20.92 18.36 24.18
C VAL A 162 -19.69 19.22 24.46
N ASN A 163 -19.57 20.38 23.80
CA ASN A 163 -18.41 21.25 23.95
C ASN A 163 -18.58 22.20 25.15
N LEU A 164 -17.52 22.33 25.96
CA LEU A 164 -17.52 23.13 27.19
C LEU A 164 -17.88 24.62 26.97
N TYR A 165 -17.63 25.20 25.81
CA TYR A 165 -17.90 26.61 25.52
C TYR A 165 -19.26 26.85 24.86
N HIS A 166 -19.78 25.85 24.14
CA HIS A 166 -21.00 25.95 23.35
C HIS A 166 -22.23 25.35 24.03
N ALA A 167 -22.05 24.48 25.01
CA ALA A 167 -23.14 23.92 25.80
C ALA A 167 -24.01 25.03 26.43
N CYS A 168 -25.31 24.77 26.58
CA CYS A 168 -26.24 25.77 27.14
C CYS A 168 -26.03 26.01 28.65
N ASN A 169 -25.31 25.12 29.35
CA ASN A 169 -24.92 25.30 30.75
C ASN A 169 -23.65 26.17 30.92
N SER A 170 -22.99 26.53 29.83
CA SER A 170 -21.77 27.33 29.85
C SER A 170 -22.09 28.80 30.17
N THR A 171 -21.13 29.50 30.77
CA THR A 171 -21.29 30.90 31.20
C THR A 171 -20.71 31.93 30.22
N GLY A 172 -20.16 31.47 29.10
CA GLY A 172 -19.50 32.30 28.11
C GLY A 172 -20.43 32.90 27.05
N PRO A 173 -19.94 33.86 26.24
CA PRO A 173 -20.72 34.48 25.15
C PRO A 173 -21.07 33.51 24.01
N LEU A 174 -20.38 32.37 23.93
CA LEU A 174 -20.63 31.29 22.98
C LEU A 174 -21.64 30.26 23.49
N ALA A 175 -22.08 30.39 24.75
CA ALA A 175 -22.98 29.43 25.37
C ALA A 175 -24.28 29.29 24.60
N CYS A 176 -24.77 28.06 24.55
CA CYS A 176 -25.95 27.66 23.81
C CYS A 176 -25.90 28.01 22.31
N GLY A 177 -24.71 27.96 21.73
CA GLY A 177 -24.48 28.38 20.35
C GLY A 177 -23.71 27.35 19.54
N VAL A 178 -23.43 27.73 18.30
CA VAL A 178 -22.56 27.00 17.37
C VAL A 178 -21.47 27.95 16.88
N PRO A 179 -20.29 27.46 16.44
CA PRO A 179 -19.25 28.33 15.92
C PRO A 179 -19.69 29.04 14.63
N TYR A 180 -19.04 30.16 14.35
CA TYR A 180 -19.33 31.00 13.18
C TYR A 180 -19.16 30.26 11.84
N THR A 181 -18.44 29.16 11.79
CA THR A 181 -18.26 28.29 10.61
C THR A 181 -19.56 27.61 10.19
N CYS A 182 -20.51 27.44 11.11
CA CYS A 182 -21.85 26.95 10.84
C CYS A 182 -22.80 28.03 10.28
N CYS A 183 -22.39 29.30 10.26
CA CYS A 183 -23.23 30.41 9.81
C CYS A 183 -23.44 30.39 8.30
N LYS A 184 -24.69 30.66 7.88
CA LYS A 184 -24.97 31.00 6.49
C LYS A 184 -24.46 32.41 6.22
N VAL A 185 -23.36 32.49 5.47
CA VAL A 185 -22.82 33.77 5.02
C VAL A 185 -23.69 34.27 3.86
N LYS A 186 -24.51 35.29 4.10
CA LYS A 186 -25.16 36.04 3.03
C LYS A 186 -24.14 37.03 2.48
N GLU A 187 -23.67 36.80 1.25
CA GLU A 187 -22.77 37.73 0.57
C GLU A 187 -23.57 38.90 -0.01
N VAL A 188 -24.03 39.79 0.87
CA VAL A 188 -24.65 41.05 0.46
C VAL A 188 -23.54 42.11 0.31
N PRO A 189 -23.44 42.80 -0.85
CA PRO A 189 -22.45 43.83 -1.05
C PRO A 189 -22.58 44.95 0.01
N GLY A 190 -21.52 45.18 0.79
CA GLY A 190 -21.48 46.24 1.80
C GLY A 190 -21.94 45.85 3.21
N GLU A 191 -22.33 44.59 3.44
CA GLU A 191 -22.74 44.11 4.77
C GLU A 191 -21.58 43.43 5.52
N VAL A 192 -21.45 43.71 6.82
CA VAL A 192 -20.43 43.08 7.68
C VAL A 192 -20.85 41.65 7.98
N ARG A 193 -19.93 40.68 7.81
CA ARG A 193 -20.20 39.28 8.14
C ARG A 193 -20.57 39.13 9.62
N ASN A 194 -21.79 38.65 9.89
CA ASN A 194 -22.24 38.37 11.24
C ASN A 194 -21.56 37.10 11.78
N THR A 195 -20.47 37.28 12.54
CA THR A 195 -19.74 36.20 13.20
C THR A 195 -20.44 35.67 14.46
N LEU A 196 -21.49 36.35 14.94
CA LEU A 196 -22.31 35.95 16.09
C LEU A 196 -23.64 35.30 15.68
N CYS A 197 -23.81 34.88 14.43
CA CYS A 197 -25.07 34.28 13.97
C CYS A 197 -25.45 33.01 14.76
N GLY A 198 -24.46 32.30 15.30
CA GLY A 198 -24.63 31.06 16.07
C GLY A 198 -25.10 31.27 17.51
N TYR A 199 -25.26 32.52 17.97
CA TYR A 199 -25.67 32.82 19.34
C TYR A 199 -27.08 32.30 19.68
N GLN A 200 -27.21 31.57 20.79
CA GLN A 200 -28.47 30.99 21.29
C GLN A 200 -29.22 30.14 20.25
N THR A 201 -28.49 29.49 19.34
CA THR A 201 -29.07 28.63 18.32
C THR A 201 -29.54 27.28 18.89
N LEU A 202 -28.85 26.74 19.89
CA LEU A 202 -29.21 25.45 20.48
C LEU A 202 -30.55 25.47 21.23
N ASN A 203 -31.03 26.65 21.67
CA ASN A 203 -32.34 26.81 22.32
C ASN A 203 -33.52 26.98 21.35
N LYS A 204 -33.26 27.06 20.04
CA LYS A 204 -34.29 27.37 19.04
C LYS A 204 -34.66 26.14 18.23
N GLU A 205 -35.90 26.12 17.76
CA GLU A 205 -36.39 25.03 16.91
C GLU A 205 -35.74 25.08 15.53
N ARG A 206 -35.38 23.91 14.99
CA ARG A 206 -34.71 23.76 13.69
C ARG A 206 -35.31 24.64 12.57
N LEU A 207 -36.64 24.75 12.50
CA LEU A 207 -37.34 25.52 11.47
C LEU A 207 -36.98 27.01 11.48
N GLU A 208 -36.74 27.58 12.67
CA GLU A 208 -36.33 28.98 12.83
C GLU A 208 -34.87 29.22 12.41
N LEU A 209 -34.03 28.18 12.44
CA LEU A 209 -32.60 28.28 12.14
C LEU A 209 -32.24 28.04 10.68
N ILE A 210 -33.15 27.47 9.88
CA ILE A 210 -32.84 27.03 8.50
C ILE A 210 -32.23 28.17 7.67
N ASP A 211 -32.62 29.42 7.88
CA ASP A 211 -32.10 30.58 7.14
C ASP A 211 -30.91 31.29 7.80
N ILE A 212 -30.49 30.83 8.98
CA ILE A 212 -29.44 31.46 9.80
C ILE A 212 -28.17 30.60 9.81
N ILE A 213 -28.30 29.29 10.04
CA ILE A 213 -27.17 28.34 10.10
C ILE A 213 -27.40 27.13 9.20
N TYR A 214 -26.33 26.37 8.96
CA TYR A 214 -26.41 25.06 8.35
C TYR A 214 -26.85 24.02 9.38
N VAL A 215 -28.15 23.71 9.45
CA VAL A 215 -28.69 22.73 10.42
C VAL A 215 -28.39 21.26 10.10
N ARG A 216 -27.75 20.98 8.95
CA ARG A 216 -27.43 19.62 8.49
C ARG A 216 -26.05 19.20 9.01
N GLY A 217 -25.95 17.99 9.53
CA GLY A 217 -24.67 17.35 9.90
C GLY A 217 -23.69 17.18 8.74
N CYS A 218 -22.41 17.33 9.04
CA CYS A 218 -21.34 17.19 8.04
C CYS A 218 -21.15 15.77 7.51
N ILE A 219 -21.37 14.73 8.32
CA ILE A 219 -21.27 13.33 7.88
C ILE A 219 -22.26 13.08 6.73
N HIS A 220 -23.49 13.54 6.90
CA HIS A 220 -24.53 13.41 5.89
C HIS A 220 -24.27 14.32 4.67
N ALA A 221 -23.85 15.57 4.88
CA ALA A 221 -23.57 16.51 3.79
C ALA A 221 -22.43 16.01 2.87
N ILE A 222 -21.36 15.46 3.44
CA ILE A 222 -20.24 14.88 2.68
C ILE A 222 -20.70 13.64 1.90
N SER A 223 -21.47 12.75 2.54
CA SER A 223 -22.00 11.55 1.89
C SER A 223 -22.89 11.90 0.69
N LEU A 224 -23.74 12.91 0.83
CA LEU A 224 -24.56 13.43 -0.27
C LEU A 224 -23.68 14.01 -1.38
N TRP A 225 -22.66 14.80 -1.04
CA TRP A 225 -21.77 15.37 -2.03
C TRP A 225 -21.09 14.30 -2.89
N PHE A 226 -20.61 13.20 -2.30
CA PHE A 226 -20.02 12.08 -3.05
C PHE A 226 -21.04 11.38 -3.96
N LYS A 227 -22.30 11.26 -3.52
CA LYS A 227 -23.38 10.65 -4.31
C LYS A 227 -23.80 11.54 -5.49
N ASP A 228 -23.92 12.84 -5.24
CA ASP A 228 -24.34 13.82 -6.26
C ASP A 228 -23.22 14.09 -7.28
N ASN A 229 -21.95 13.95 -6.88
CA ASN A 229 -20.78 14.19 -7.73
C ASN A 229 -20.09 12.88 -8.13
N PHE A 230 -20.87 11.89 -8.59
CA PHE A 230 -20.35 10.54 -8.86
C PHE A 230 -19.15 10.51 -9.84
N GLU A 231 -19.10 11.41 -10.82
CA GLU A 231 -17.97 11.51 -11.78
C GLU A 231 -16.66 11.91 -11.07
N ALA A 232 -16.72 12.90 -10.18
CA ALA A 232 -15.59 13.33 -9.39
C ALA A 232 -15.17 12.21 -8.41
N THR A 233 -16.14 11.58 -7.75
CA THR A 233 -15.91 10.45 -6.85
C THR A 233 -15.17 9.31 -7.55
N LEU A 234 -15.65 8.92 -8.74
CA LEU A 234 -15.02 7.86 -9.53
C LEU A 234 -13.59 8.26 -9.95
N GLY A 235 -13.39 9.51 -10.35
CA GLY A 235 -12.07 10.06 -10.68
C GLY A 235 -11.09 9.98 -9.50
N ILE A 236 -11.54 10.31 -8.29
CA ILE A 236 -10.73 10.20 -7.06
C ILE A 236 -10.33 8.75 -6.79
N VAL A 237 -11.28 7.81 -6.85
CA VAL A 237 -11.01 6.38 -6.63
C VAL A 237 -10.00 5.84 -7.65
N PHE A 238 -10.16 6.18 -8.94
CA PHE A 238 -9.20 5.79 -9.96
C PHE A 238 -7.82 6.42 -9.77
N ALA A 239 -7.74 7.68 -9.35
CA ALA A 239 -6.47 8.33 -9.06
C ALA A 239 -5.70 7.64 -7.92
N PHE A 240 -6.39 7.11 -6.92
CA PHE A 240 -5.77 6.35 -5.84
C PHE A 240 -5.37 4.92 -6.23
N LEU A 241 -6.21 4.18 -6.96
CA LEU A 241 -5.96 2.77 -7.30
C LEU A 241 -5.03 2.58 -8.51
N SER A 242 -5.11 3.47 -9.51
CA SER A 242 -4.40 3.28 -10.77
C SER A 242 -2.87 3.23 -10.64
N PRO A 243 -2.20 4.04 -9.81
CA PRO A 243 -0.74 3.98 -9.73
C PRO A 243 -0.28 2.64 -9.14
N GLN A 244 -1.03 2.09 -8.18
CA GLN A 244 -0.72 0.81 -7.56
C GLN A 244 -0.91 -0.36 -8.53
N VAL A 245 -1.96 -0.32 -9.37
CA VAL A 245 -2.16 -1.30 -10.44
C VAL A 245 -1.02 -1.24 -11.45
N VAL A 246 -0.59 -0.05 -11.86
CA VAL A 246 0.58 0.13 -12.74
C VAL A 246 1.85 -0.43 -12.09
N GLY A 247 2.10 -0.14 -10.81
CA GLY A 247 3.22 -0.69 -10.06
C GLY A 247 3.22 -2.22 -9.98
N LEU A 248 2.05 -2.82 -9.77
CA LEU A 248 1.87 -4.27 -9.77
C LEU A 248 2.20 -4.88 -11.12
N PHE A 249 1.67 -4.31 -12.21
CA PHE A 249 1.97 -4.78 -13.56
C PHE A 249 3.46 -4.66 -13.87
N LEU A 250 4.07 -3.50 -13.65
CA LEU A 250 5.50 -3.29 -13.90
C LEU A 250 6.36 -4.25 -13.08
N SER A 251 6.05 -4.41 -11.78
CA SER A 251 6.78 -5.33 -10.91
C SER A 251 6.61 -6.78 -11.32
N TRP A 252 5.40 -7.20 -11.71
CA TRP A 252 5.13 -8.56 -12.14
C TRP A 252 5.85 -8.90 -13.45
N PHE A 253 5.75 -8.03 -14.46
CA PHE A 253 6.44 -8.20 -15.74
C PHE A 253 7.96 -8.19 -15.57
N TYR A 254 8.50 -7.27 -14.76
CA TYR A 254 9.93 -7.22 -14.52
C TYR A 254 10.43 -8.43 -13.74
N TRP A 255 9.70 -8.85 -12.70
CA TRP A 255 10.06 -10.01 -11.89
C TRP A 255 10.05 -11.30 -12.68
N THR A 256 8.97 -11.59 -13.39
CA THR A 256 8.86 -12.80 -14.23
C THR A 256 9.98 -12.84 -15.26
N LYS A 257 10.26 -11.73 -15.94
CA LYS A 257 11.36 -11.67 -16.92
C LYS A 257 12.73 -11.86 -16.31
N LEU A 258 12.99 -11.26 -15.14
CA LEU A 258 14.25 -11.42 -14.45
C LEU A 258 14.45 -12.85 -13.94
N ASP A 259 13.38 -13.48 -13.43
CA ASP A 259 13.38 -14.86 -12.95
C ASP A 259 13.62 -15.85 -14.09
N ASP A 260 13.00 -15.63 -15.26
CA ASP A 260 13.26 -16.40 -16.48
C ASP A 260 14.75 -16.34 -16.88
N ILE A 261 15.35 -15.14 -16.89
CA ILE A 261 16.76 -14.95 -17.26
C ILE A 261 17.70 -15.62 -16.25
N LEU A 262 17.43 -15.45 -14.96
CA LEU A 262 18.26 -16.02 -13.89
C LEU A 262 18.13 -17.54 -13.84
N SER A 263 16.93 -18.10 -14.00
CA SER A 263 16.73 -19.56 -14.05
C SER A 263 17.43 -20.18 -15.26
N GLN A 264 17.41 -19.51 -16.42
CA GLN A 264 18.17 -19.96 -17.58
C GLN A 264 19.67 -19.94 -17.32
N SER A 265 20.19 -18.90 -16.66
CA SER A 265 21.61 -18.84 -16.27
C SER A 265 21.99 -19.95 -15.27
N ASP A 266 21.19 -20.13 -14.22
CA ASP A 266 21.41 -21.16 -13.20
C ASP A 266 21.45 -22.56 -13.85
N THR A 267 20.52 -22.87 -14.76
CA THR A 267 20.48 -24.17 -15.46
C THR A 267 21.69 -24.40 -16.37
N VAL A 268 22.21 -23.36 -17.01
CA VAL A 268 23.41 -23.45 -17.85
C VAL A 268 24.64 -23.67 -16.97
N ASP A 269 24.76 -22.96 -15.86
CA ASP A 269 25.87 -23.14 -14.91
C ASP A 269 25.85 -24.55 -14.28
N PHE A 270 24.67 -25.07 -13.90
CA PHE A 270 24.56 -26.46 -13.45
C PHE A 270 24.97 -27.46 -14.54
N ARG A 271 24.53 -27.25 -15.79
CA ARG A 271 24.94 -28.10 -16.92
C ARG A 271 26.45 -28.02 -17.16
N LEU A 272 27.05 -26.83 -17.06
CA LEU A 272 28.49 -26.62 -17.22
C LEU A 272 29.27 -27.29 -16.07
N LEU A 273 28.80 -27.17 -14.84
CA LEU A 273 29.37 -27.84 -13.66
C LEU A 273 29.29 -29.37 -13.79
N GLN A 274 28.16 -29.92 -14.24
CA GLN A 274 28.00 -31.35 -14.51
C GLN A 274 28.97 -31.83 -15.61
N ILE A 275 29.15 -31.06 -16.69
CA ILE A 275 30.15 -31.36 -17.74
C ILE A 275 31.58 -31.29 -17.19
N ARG A 276 31.87 -30.36 -16.28
CA ARG A 276 33.20 -30.22 -15.65
C ARG A 276 33.50 -31.35 -14.66
N ASP A 277 32.48 -31.84 -13.94
CA ASP A 277 32.60 -33.00 -13.05
C ASP A 277 32.70 -34.33 -13.81
N PHE A 278 32.22 -34.40 -15.06
CA PHE A 278 32.59 -35.47 -16.00
C PHE A 278 34.06 -35.30 -16.44
N ARG A 279 34.98 -35.65 -15.55
CA ARG A 279 36.41 -35.64 -15.83
C ARG A 279 36.73 -36.79 -16.79
N PHE A 280 36.80 -36.49 -18.08
CA PHE A 280 37.23 -37.40 -19.17
C PHE A 280 38.59 -38.12 -18.93
N LYS A 281 39.34 -37.75 -17.88
CA LYS A 281 40.57 -38.43 -17.44
C LYS A 281 40.35 -39.77 -16.75
N GLU A 282 39.12 -40.10 -16.36
CA GLU A 282 38.78 -41.41 -15.75
C GLU A 282 38.03 -42.36 -16.70
N LEU A 283 37.70 -41.94 -17.93
CA LEU A 283 37.26 -42.87 -18.97
C LEU A 283 38.47 -43.44 -19.73
N ASP A 284 39.05 -44.50 -19.18
CA ASP A 284 40.00 -45.34 -19.93
C ASP A 284 39.24 -46.20 -20.95
N LEU A 285 39.05 -45.63 -22.15
CA LEU A 285 38.41 -46.30 -23.28
C LEU A 285 39.38 -47.19 -24.08
N ARG A 286 40.57 -47.52 -23.56
CA ARG A 286 41.56 -48.35 -24.28
C ARG A 286 41.19 -49.84 -24.40
N GLY A 287 40.05 -50.25 -23.89
CA GLY A 287 39.50 -51.61 -24.06
C GLY A 287 38.14 -51.70 -24.75
N ALA A 288 37.53 -50.58 -25.18
CA ALA A 288 36.19 -50.60 -25.76
C ALA A 288 36.22 -51.07 -27.23
N GLY A 289 36.16 -52.39 -27.43
CA GLY A 289 35.80 -52.98 -28.70
C GLY A 289 34.41 -52.49 -29.17
N TRP A 290 34.21 -52.42 -30.48
CA TRP A 290 32.94 -52.05 -31.10
C TRP A 290 31.78 -52.91 -30.58
N CYS A 291 31.07 -52.41 -29.58
CA CYS A 291 29.70 -52.79 -29.27
C CYS A 291 28.97 -51.51 -28.88
N LEU A 292 28.20 -50.99 -29.85
CA LEU A 292 27.32 -49.86 -29.67
C LEU A 292 26.18 -50.31 -28.75
N CYS A 293 26.17 -49.88 -27.49
CA CYS A 293 24.99 -49.94 -26.62
C CYS A 293 24.81 -48.56 -25.99
N LEU A 294 23.87 -47.80 -26.54
CA LEU A 294 23.36 -46.56 -25.93
C LEU A 294 22.58 -46.91 -24.65
N PRO A 295 22.72 -46.15 -23.54
CA PRO A 295 21.95 -46.43 -22.34
C PRO A 295 20.50 -45.96 -22.49
N ARG A 296 19.60 -46.81 -21.98
CA ARG A 296 18.14 -46.62 -21.87
C ARG A 296 17.82 -45.75 -20.65
N GLU A 297 16.83 -44.85 -20.79
CA GLU A 297 16.29 -44.03 -19.70
C GLU A 297 15.70 -44.91 -18.59
N GLY A 298 16.17 -44.73 -17.36
CA GLY A 298 15.57 -45.39 -16.20
C GLY A 298 16.44 -45.41 -14.95
N GLY A 299 16.50 -44.28 -14.24
CA GLY A 299 16.56 -44.17 -12.78
C GLY A 299 17.74 -44.80 -12.01
N TYR A 300 18.35 -44.02 -11.12
CA TYR A 300 19.32 -44.53 -10.14
C TYR A 300 18.63 -45.32 -9.02
N ILE A 301 19.20 -46.47 -8.66
CA ILE A 301 18.96 -47.15 -7.37
C ILE A 301 20.11 -46.74 -6.45
N PRO A 302 19.85 -46.16 -5.26
CA PRO A 302 20.91 -45.90 -4.30
C PRO A 302 21.31 -47.23 -3.63
N VAL A 303 22.60 -47.52 -3.62
CA VAL A 303 23.15 -48.59 -2.76
C VAL A 303 23.45 -47.96 -1.41
N ASN A 304 22.74 -48.43 -0.39
CA ASN A 304 23.06 -48.15 1.01
C ASN A 304 24.51 -48.59 1.29
N THR A 305 25.27 -47.71 1.90
CA THR A 305 26.41 -48.08 2.73
C THR A 305 25.90 -48.97 3.85
N ASP A 306 26.51 -50.14 4.07
CA ASP A 306 26.72 -50.66 5.42
C ASP A 306 27.91 -51.64 5.41
N GLU A 307 28.86 -51.30 6.26
CA GLU A 307 29.64 -52.13 7.19
C GLU A 307 30.37 -53.40 6.68
N ASP A 308 31.68 -53.34 6.89
CA ASP A 308 32.57 -54.36 7.42
C ASP A 308 32.43 -55.80 6.90
N GLY A 309 33.43 -56.18 6.11
CA GLY A 309 33.64 -57.55 5.70
C GLY A 309 34.07 -58.45 6.86
N ASP A 310 33.71 -59.71 6.74
CA ASP A 310 34.64 -60.79 7.02
C ASP A 310 34.44 -61.96 6.04
N THR A 311 35.60 -62.52 5.68
CA THR A 311 35.91 -63.62 4.77
C THR A 311 35.03 -64.87 4.84
N TYR A 312 34.82 -65.55 3.70
CA TYR A 312 35.27 -66.95 3.46
C TYR A 312 35.13 -67.36 1.98
N ASN A 313 36.18 -68.02 1.48
CA ASN A 313 36.42 -68.48 0.10
C ASN A 313 35.42 -69.52 -0.43
N MET A 314 35.11 -69.46 -1.74
CA MET A 314 35.10 -70.65 -2.61
C MET A 314 35.05 -70.30 -4.11
N GLY A 315 36.00 -70.86 -4.88
CA GLY A 315 35.68 -71.49 -6.18
C GLY A 315 35.86 -70.68 -7.46
N ASP A 316 37.00 -70.90 -8.11
CA ASP A 316 37.22 -71.12 -9.56
C ASP A 316 36.34 -70.40 -10.62
N ASN A 317 37.03 -69.52 -11.37
CA ASN A 317 37.15 -69.51 -12.83
C ASN A 317 36.12 -70.31 -13.67
N ASN A 318 35.20 -69.64 -14.37
CA ASN A 318 35.31 -69.40 -15.82
C ASN A 318 34.08 -68.69 -16.41
N LEU A 319 34.38 -67.86 -17.40
CA LEU A 319 33.53 -67.02 -18.23
C LEU A 319 32.56 -67.84 -19.12
N GLU A 320 31.33 -67.34 -19.30
CA GLU A 320 30.78 -66.85 -20.60
C GLU A 320 29.39 -66.21 -20.40
N PRO A 321 29.15 -65.02 -20.98
CA PRO A 321 28.13 -64.98 -22.03
C PRO A 321 28.65 -64.32 -23.32
N GLN A 322 28.31 -64.95 -24.44
CA GLN A 322 28.68 -64.54 -25.79
C GLN A 322 28.03 -63.24 -26.22
N CYS A 323 28.85 -62.34 -26.75
CA CYS A 323 28.44 -61.46 -27.85
C CYS A 323 28.68 -62.20 -29.16
N LYS A 324 27.62 -62.44 -29.95
CA LYS A 324 27.72 -62.91 -31.35
C LYS A 324 27.48 -61.73 -32.31
N VAL A 325 28.18 -61.81 -33.45
CA VAL A 325 28.21 -60.87 -34.59
C VAL A 325 26.87 -60.23 -34.92
#